data_AF-A0A2Z6S5D8-F1
#
_entry.id   AF-A0A2Z6S5D8-F1
#
_cell.length_a   1.000
_cell.length_b   1.000
_cell.length_c   1.000
_cell.angle_alpha   90.00
_cell.angle_beta   90.00
_cell.angle_gamma   90.00
#
_symmetry.space_group_name_H-M   'P 1'
#
loop_
_entity.id
_entity.type
_entity.pdbx_description
1 polymer ?
#
loop_
_entity_poly.entity_id
_entity_poly.type
_entity_poly.pdbx_seq_one_letter_code
_entity_poly.pdbx_strand_id
1 'polypeptide(L)'
;MSKNKRSYKKLEAYSSLPSQNSKKIRSTPSIHAPTCDDSTCTGCDVSEIEIVFTTEDGQGEIELSPDKLLQLALEESSKESPQEHGNGVAKRLFDMALEKFDNLLEKEEKEMETKEETVKGKEIETRPKVVTKQTRYQYATCCVAFGIYLPSIEQIRKGIEIFKQIIVEDDCYYDAWIGLGRARISLAKVERETTQQSDSSEEEEEEKEEQESSIRTEQNSYNLAIDALDKGLSILRSKDEDKYMSESILVAKDLKEYALSINHSKFTNYTQKILNQAINYFQNCYELDSKKKLDQNNFAQGIWGGCLYYLAKLKTNQDGNDYERESKLLLNSAIEKLSKAYNDSLEKDRFTEILGQAYILKTTIESDEEQIMEAYDKGLECLKEAYEFFPDNENLREQLVTLGAFNSSDENEDLEEEEEEEEED
;
A
#
# COMPACT_ATOMS: atom_id res chain seq x y z
N MET A 1 39.17 -30.13 13.31
CA MET A 1 38.64 -29.92 14.67
C MET A 1 38.39 -28.42 14.82
N SER A 2 37.24 -27.84 15.13
CA SER A 2 35.86 -28.27 15.30
C SER A 2 35.00 -27.08 14.84
N LYS A 3 34.01 -27.30 13.96
CA LYS A 3 33.10 -26.26 13.47
C LYS A 3 32.00 -26.06 14.51
N ASN A 4 31.96 -24.90 15.17
CA ASN A 4 30.85 -24.52 16.04
C ASN A 4 29.77 -23.82 15.21
N LYS A 5 28.75 -24.59 14.78
CA LYS A 5 27.45 -24.07 14.36
C LYS A 5 26.67 -23.68 15.62
N ARG A 6 26.44 -22.39 15.84
CA ARG A 6 25.45 -21.89 16.81
C ARG A 6 24.15 -21.62 16.07
N SER A 7 23.19 -22.52 16.28
CA SER A 7 21.78 -22.32 15.98
C SER A 7 21.20 -21.35 17.01
N TYR A 8 20.53 -20.29 16.56
CA TYR A 8 19.69 -19.47 17.44
C TYR A 8 18.32 -19.21 16.80
N LYS A 9 17.33 -19.54 17.62
CA LYS A 9 15.88 -19.50 17.42
C LYS A 9 15.37 -18.12 17.02
N LYS A 10 14.56 -18.12 15.96
CA LYS A 10 13.62 -17.07 15.55
C LYS A 10 12.61 -16.82 16.68
N LEU A 11 12.49 -15.57 17.12
CA LEU A 11 11.43 -15.11 18.02
C LEU A 11 10.18 -14.86 17.19
N GLU A 12 9.35 -15.89 17.08
CA GLU A 12 7.98 -15.78 16.58
C GLU A 12 7.08 -15.27 17.71
N ALA A 13 6.53 -14.08 17.52
CA ALA A 13 5.46 -13.55 18.34
C ALA A 13 4.49 -12.71 17.50
N TYR A 14 3.95 -13.32 16.45
CA TYR A 14 2.58 -13.12 15.99
C TYR A 14 2.10 -14.49 15.51
N SER A 15 0.95 -14.91 16.02
CA SER A 15 0.26 -16.19 15.80
C SER A 15 0.53 -16.85 14.43
N SER A 16 1.53 -17.74 14.40
CA SER A 16 1.72 -18.73 13.34
C SER A 16 0.66 -19.83 13.51
N LEU A 17 -0.46 -19.71 12.81
CA LEU A 17 -1.15 -20.91 12.32
C LEU A 17 -0.30 -21.52 11.20
N PRO A 18 -0.16 -22.85 11.11
CA PRO A 18 0.71 -23.46 10.13
C PRO A 18 0.28 -23.08 8.71
N SER A 19 1.20 -22.47 7.97
CA SER A 19 1.11 -22.34 6.52
C SER A 19 1.22 -23.73 5.91
N GLN A 20 0.07 -24.35 5.67
CA GLN A 20 -0.04 -25.66 5.04
C GLN A 20 -1.28 -25.65 4.16
N ASN A 21 -1.17 -25.07 2.96
CA ASN A 21 -2.04 -25.34 1.83
C ASN A 21 -1.22 -25.07 0.56
N SER A 22 -0.94 -26.12 -0.20
CA SER A 22 -0.23 -26.00 -1.47
C SER A 22 -1.16 -25.38 -2.52
N LYS A 23 -0.89 -24.13 -2.90
CA LYS A 23 -1.53 -23.49 -4.08
C LYS A 23 -1.05 -24.23 -5.33
N LYS A 24 -1.96 -24.79 -6.14
CA LYS A 24 -1.67 -25.21 -7.52
C LYS A 24 -2.51 -24.36 -8.46
N ILE A 25 -1.86 -23.42 -9.13
CA ILE A 25 -2.47 -22.66 -10.24
C ILE A 25 -2.44 -23.59 -11.45
N ARG A 26 -3.61 -23.88 -12.02
CA ARG A 26 -3.71 -24.66 -13.26
C ARG A 26 -4.12 -23.72 -14.38
N SER A 27 -3.14 -23.17 -15.07
CA SER A 27 -3.39 -22.48 -16.35
C SER A 27 -3.80 -23.54 -17.37
N THR A 28 -4.97 -23.38 -17.99
CA THR A 28 -5.36 -24.21 -19.13
C THR A 28 -4.45 -23.88 -20.33
N PRO A 29 -4.07 -24.86 -21.16
CA PRO A 29 -3.22 -24.61 -22.32
C PRO A 29 -3.97 -23.77 -23.37
N SER A 30 -3.27 -22.78 -23.95
CA SER A 30 -3.67 -21.87 -25.04
C SER A 30 -4.91 -22.32 -25.82
N ILE A 31 -6.05 -21.68 -25.53
CA ILE A 31 -7.27 -21.81 -26.31
C ILE A 31 -7.36 -20.57 -27.21
N HIS A 32 -7.86 -20.75 -28.42
CA HIS A 32 -8.17 -19.66 -29.33
C HIS A 32 -9.67 -19.38 -29.24
N ALA A 33 -10.06 -18.10 -29.27
CA ALA A 33 -11.46 -17.76 -29.47
C ALA A 33 -11.98 -18.47 -30.74
N PRO A 34 -13.23 -18.97 -30.79
CA PRO A 34 -13.74 -19.77 -31.92
C PRO A 34 -13.68 -19.08 -33.30
N THR A 35 -13.41 -17.78 -33.32
CA THR A 35 -13.33 -16.92 -34.51
C THR A 35 -11.90 -16.48 -34.85
N CYS A 36 -10.90 -17.06 -34.20
CA CYS A 36 -9.50 -16.68 -34.35
C CYS A 36 -8.84 -17.58 -35.41
N ASP A 37 -8.76 -17.06 -36.63
CA ASP A 37 -8.21 -17.76 -37.81
C ASP A 37 -6.71 -17.49 -38.03
N ASP A 38 -6.06 -16.80 -37.10
CA ASP A 38 -4.65 -16.41 -37.19
C ASP A 38 -3.73 -17.55 -36.71
N SER A 39 -2.99 -18.14 -37.65
CA SER A 39 -2.03 -19.22 -37.41
C SER A 39 -0.76 -18.81 -36.65
N THR A 40 -0.54 -17.50 -36.48
CA THR A 40 0.58 -16.94 -35.69
C THR A 40 0.15 -16.44 -34.32
N CYS A 41 -1.16 -16.47 -34.03
CA CYS A 41 -1.66 -16.14 -32.71
C CYS A 41 -1.15 -17.15 -31.68
N THR A 42 -0.60 -16.67 -30.56
CA THR A 42 -0.09 -17.52 -29.46
C THR A 42 -1.12 -17.72 -28.34
N GLY A 43 -2.39 -17.38 -28.58
CA GLY A 43 -3.50 -17.43 -27.62
C GLY A 43 -4.31 -16.13 -27.63
N CYS A 44 -5.51 -16.16 -28.21
CA CYS A 44 -6.44 -15.03 -28.31
C CYS A 44 -7.69 -15.22 -27.45
N ASP A 45 -7.86 -16.40 -26.85
CA ASP A 45 -8.87 -16.59 -25.80
C ASP A 45 -8.27 -16.03 -24.51
N VAL A 46 -8.90 -14.98 -23.98
CA VAL A 46 -8.61 -14.51 -22.62
C VAL A 46 -9.20 -15.55 -21.69
N SER A 47 -8.51 -16.68 -21.52
CA SER A 47 -8.97 -17.77 -20.66
C SER A 47 -9.14 -17.24 -19.24
N GLU A 48 -10.34 -17.35 -18.68
CA GLU A 48 -10.61 -17.05 -17.27
C GLU A 48 -9.66 -17.88 -16.40
N ILE A 49 -8.89 -17.24 -15.52
CA ILE A 49 -8.05 -17.95 -14.56
C ILE A 49 -8.98 -18.72 -13.60
N GLU A 50 -8.92 -20.05 -13.67
CA GLU A 50 -9.62 -20.91 -12.72
C GLU A 50 -8.70 -21.24 -11.53
N ILE A 51 -9.10 -20.85 -10.32
CA ILE A 51 -8.35 -21.09 -9.09
C ILE A 51 -9.07 -22.16 -8.28
N VAL A 52 -8.43 -23.33 -8.14
CA VAL A 52 -8.91 -24.43 -7.31
C VAL A 52 -7.95 -24.64 -6.14
N PHE A 53 -8.48 -24.69 -4.92
CA PHE A 53 -7.72 -25.01 -3.72
C PHE A 53 -7.85 -26.49 -3.41
N THR A 54 -6.73 -27.18 -3.19
CA THR A 54 -6.72 -28.62 -2.90
C THR A 54 -6.10 -28.93 -1.55
N THR A 55 -6.48 -30.08 -0.97
CA THR A 55 -5.85 -30.68 0.21
C THR A 55 -4.37 -31.02 -0.05
N GLU A 56 -3.58 -31.20 1.02
CA GLU A 56 -2.14 -31.48 0.91
C GLU A 56 -1.82 -32.75 0.10
N ASP A 57 -2.73 -33.72 0.09
CA ASP A 57 -2.65 -34.95 -0.72
C ASP A 57 -3.13 -34.75 -2.17
N GLY A 58 -3.64 -33.57 -2.52
CA GLY A 58 -4.13 -33.20 -3.85
C GLY A 58 -5.39 -33.93 -4.30
N GLN A 59 -6.08 -34.63 -3.39
CA GLN A 59 -7.22 -35.50 -3.72
C GLN A 59 -8.59 -34.87 -3.43
N GLY A 60 -8.66 -33.78 -2.66
CA GLY A 60 -9.90 -33.08 -2.35
C GLY A 60 -9.83 -31.59 -2.63
N GLU A 61 -10.96 -31.00 -3.00
CA GLU A 61 -11.12 -29.54 -3.10
C GLU A 61 -11.42 -28.94 -1.72
N ILE A 62 -10.76 -27.83 -1.40
CA ILE A 62 -10.98 -27.07 -0.17
C ILE A 62 -11.77 -25.81 -0.52
N GLU A 63 -12.86 -25.60 0.20
CA GLU A 63 -13.55 -24.32 0.15
C GLU A 63 -12.96 -23.34 1.17
N LEU A 64 -12.38 -22.23 0.70
CA LEU A 64 -11.85 -21.18 1.56
C LEU A 64 -12.93 -20.19 2.02
N SER A 65 -12.77 -19.63 3.22
CA SER A 65 -13.58 -18.50 3.69
C SER A 65 -13.26 -17.23 2.88
N PRO A 66 -14.22 -16.29 2.75
CA PRO A 66 -13.98 -15.03 2.03
C PRO A 66 -12.82 -14.22 2.62
N ASP A 67 -12.65 -14.22 3.94
CA ASP A 67 -11.51 -13.56 4.60
C ASP A 67 -10.16 -14.15 4.16
N LYS A 68 -10.10 -15.47 4.00
CA LYS A 68 -8.86 -16.12 3.57
C LYS A 68 -8.58 -15.81 2.11
N LEU A 69 -9.62 -15.77 1.26
CA LEU A 69 -9.47 -15.36 -0.14
C LEU A 69 -8.98 -13.92 -0.26
N LEU A 70 -9.53 -12.99 0.52
CA LEU A 70 -9.05 -11.60 0.59
C LEU A 70 -7.57 -11.54 0.98
N GLN A 71 -7.14 -12.28 2.00
CA GLN A 71 -5.73 -12.32 2.39
C GLN A 71 -4.84 -12.82 1.25
N LEU A 72 -5.24 -13.89 0.55
CA LEU A 72 -4.49 -14.42 -0.58
C LEU A 72 -4.47 -13.42 -1.75
N ALA A 73 -5.57 -12.71 -1.99
CA ALA A 73 -5.63 -11.67 -3.03
C ALA A 73 -4.62 -10.55 -2.76
N LEU A 74 -4.54 -10.09 -1.50
CA LEU A 74 -3.56 -9.08 -1.07
C LEU A 74 -2.12 -9.58 -1.24
N GLU A 75 -1.83 -10.83 -0.88
CA GLU A 75 -0.50 -11.44 -1.03
C GLU A 75 -0.07 -11.60 -2.50
N GLU A 76 -0.98 -11.93 -3.41
CA GLU A 76 -0.65 -12.02 -4.84
C GLU A 76 -0.59 -10.63 -5.48
N SER A 77 -1.42 -9.67 -5.04
CA SER A 77 -1.40 -8.30 -5.57
C SER A 77 -0.06 -7.58 -5.34
N SER A 78 0.71 -7.98 -4.32
CA SER A 78 2.04 -7.41 -4.06
C SER A 78 3.14 -8.01 -4.94
N LYS A 79 2.83 -9.02 -5.75
CA LYS A 79 3.79 -9.70 -6.64
C LYS A 79 3.51 -9.47 -8.11
N GLU A 80 2.25 -9.20 -8.46
CA GLU A 80 1.82 -8.95 -9.83
C GLU A 80 2.30 -7.58 -10.31
N SER A 81 2.66 -7.53 -11.59
CA SER A 81 2.97 -6.26 -12.26
C SER A 81 1.66 -5.52 -12.62
N PRO A 82 1.68 -4.18 -12.77
CA PRO A 82 0.49 -3.42 -13.18
C PRO A 82 -0.15 -3.90 -14.48
N GLN A 83 0.64 -4.51 -15.38
CA GLN A 83 0.19 -5.07 -16.65
C GLN A 83 -0.66 -6.34 -16.48
N GLU A 84 -0.52 -7.04 -15.35
CA GLU A 84 -1.24 -8.27 -15.03
C GLU A 84 -2.54 -8.01 -14.24
N HIS A 85 -2.74 -6.81 -13.67
CA HIS A 85 -3.87 -6.51 -12.77
C HIS A 85 -5.27 -6.78 -13.38
N GLY A 86 -5.40 -6.66 -14.70
CA GLY A 86 -6.68 -6.86 -15.39
C GLY A 86 -7.10 -8.32 -15.52
N ASN A 87 -6.16 -9.26 -15.54
CA ASN A 87 -6.38 -10.69 -15.79
C ASN A 87 -5.63 -11.60 -14.81
N GLY A 88 -5.04 -11.05 -13.75
CA GLY A 88 -4.16 -11.75 -12.81
C GLY A 88 -4.88 -12.66 -11.81
N VAL A 89 -4.08 -13.44 -11.09
CA VAL A 89 -4.53 -14.34 -10.02
C VAL A 89 -5.15 -13.52 -8.89
N ALA A 90 -4.57 -12.36 -8.55
CA ALA A 90 -5.07 -11.51 -7.48
C ALA A 90 -6.47 -10.98 -7.78
N LYS A 91 -6.76 -10.53 -9.02
CA LYS A 91 -8.10 -10.15 -9.45
C LYS A 91 -9.10 -11.27 -9.21
N ARG A 92 -8.79 -12.49 -9.68
CA ARG A 92 -9.71 -13.62 -9.51
C ARG A 92 -9.96 -13.96 -8.04
N LEU A 93 -8.94 -13.86 -7.19
CA LEU A 93 -9.09 -14.05 -5.74
C LEU A 93 -9.98 -12.98 -5.11
N PHE A 94 -9.89 -11.73 -5.54
CA PHE A 94 -10.82 -10.67 -5.12
C PHE A 94 -12.24 -10.95 -5.56
N ASP A 95 -12.45 -11.31 -6.85
CA ASP A 95 -13.78 -11.64 -7.38
C ASP A 95 -14.42 -12.78 -6.56
N MET A 96 -13.68 -13.86 -6.29
CA MET A 96 -14.15 -14.98 -5.46
C MET A 96 -14.46 -14.54 -4.01
N ALA A 97 -13.67 -13.64 -3.43
CA ALA A 97 -13.91 -13.13 -2.08
C ALA A 97 -15.20 -12.28 -2.03
N LEU A 98 -15.38 -11.37 -2.99
CA LEU A 98 -16.56 -10.51 -3.10
C LEU A 98 -17.84 -11.33 -3.31
N GLU A 99 -17.82 -12.29 -4.25
CA GLU A 99 -18.94 -13.21 -4.49
C GLU A 99 -19.34 -13.97 -3.21
N LYS A 100 -18.35 -14.43 -2.43
CA LYS A 100 -18.63 -15.13 -1.17
C LYS A 100 -19.17 -14.21 -0.09
N PHE A 101 -18.70 -12.98 0.02
CA PHE A 101 -19.28 -12.00 0.94
C PHE A 101 -20.71 -11.65 0.56
N ASP A 102 -21.00 -11.41 -0.73
CA ASP A 102 -22.35 -11.14 -1.22
C ASP A 102 -23.31 -12.30 -0.87
N ASN A 103 -22.88 -13.53 -1.13
CA ASN A 103 -23.65 -14.72 -0.76
C ASN A 103 -23.89 -14.86 0.75
N LEU A 104 -22.93 -14.47 1.59
CA LEU A 104 -23.11 -14.48 3.05
C LEU A 104 -24.14 -13.45 3.48
N LEU A 105 -24.05 -12.22 2.96
CA LEU A 105 -25.00 -11.16 3.27
C LEU A 105 -26.42 -11.52 2.82
N GLU A 106 -26.59 -12.04 1.60
CA GLU A 106 -27.90 -12.47 1.10
C GLU A 106 -28.52 -13.60 1.93
N LYS A 107 -27.72 -14.59 2.33
CA LYS A 107 -28.20 -15.71 3.16
C LYS A 107 -28.68 -15.20 4.51
N GLU A 108 -27.94 -14.27 5.11
CA GLU A 108 -28.26 -13.70 6.41
C GLU A 108 -29.48 -12.76 6.36
N GLU A 109 -29.68 -12.00 5.28
CA GLU A 109 -30.88 -11.19 5.04
C GLU A 109 -32.15 -12.07 4.91
N LYS A 110 -32.09 -13.14 4.10
CA LYS A 110 -33.21 -14.09 3.91
C LYS A 110 -33.57 -14.81 5.22
N GLU A 111 -32.60 -15.08 6.09
CA GLU A 111 -32.83 -15.65 7.41
C GLU A 111 -33.48 -14.67 8.41
N MET A 112 -33.34 -13.36 8.20
CA MET A 112 -34.03 -12.33 8.99
C MET A 112 -35.50 -12.22 8.61
N GLU A 113 -35.81 -12.12 7.31
CA GLU A 113 -37.19 -11.96 6.80
C GLU A 113 -38.08 -13.16 7.16
N THR A 114 -37.55 -14.38 7.04
CA THR A 114 -38.29 -15.61 7.38
C THR A 114 -38.60 -15.76 8.88
N LYS A 115 -37.82 -15.10 9.75
CA LYS A 115 -38.03 -15.11 11.20
C LYS A 115 -38.98 -14.00 11.67
N GLU A 116 -39.02 -12.85 11.01
CA GLU A 116 -40.03 -11.80 11.32
C GLU A 116 -41.46 -12.27 11.03
N GLU A 117 -41.67 -13.12 10.01
CA GLU A 117 -42.98 -13.72 9.73
C GLU A 117 -43.40 -14.80 10.75
N THR A 118 -42.45 -15.46 11.43
CA THR A 118 -42.74 -16.57 12.35
C THR A 118 -42.85 -16.18 13.82
N VAL A 119 -42.53 -14.94 14.21
CA VAL A 119 -42.58 -14.45 15.61
C VAL A 119 -43.99 -14.06 16.09
N LYS A 120 -45.06 -14.52 15.42
CA LYS A 120 -46.44 -14.47 15.98
C LYS A 120 -46.80 -15.65 16.90
N GLY A 121 -45.87 -16.53 17.26
CA GLY A 121 -46.18 -17.55 18.26
C GLY A 121 -44.99 -18.39 18.70
N LYS A 122 -44.64 -18.23 19.98
CA LYS A 122 -43.74 -19.05 20.83
C LYS A 122 -42.28 -18.59 20.92
N GLU A 123 -41.92 -18.20 22.13
CA GLU A 123 -40.56 -18.04 22.65
C GLU A 123 -39.79 -19.35 22.51
N ILE A 124 -38.75 -19.35 21.67
CA ILE A 124 -37.60 -20.24 21.80
C ILE A 124 -36.36 -19.35 21.67
N GLU A 125 -35.66 -19.16 22.79
CA GLU A 125 -34.33 -18.57 22.86
C GLU A 125 -33.33 -19.44 22.06
N THR A 126 -33.15 -19.11 20.79
CA THR A 126 -31.88 -19.33 20.11
C THR A 126 -31.53 -18.02 19.42
N ARG A 127 -30.56 -17.30 19.98
CA ARG A 127 -30.09 -16.02 19.44
C ARG A 127 -29.74 -16.21 17.95
N PRO A 128 -30.37 -15.46 17.02
CA PRO A 128 -29.98 -15.50 15.62
C PRO A 128 -28.52 -15.02 15.48
N LYS A 129 -27.75 -15.64 14.57
CA LYS A 129 -26.53 -15.02 14.04
C LYS A 129 -26.98 -13.85 13.16
N VAL A 130 -27.16 -12.69 13.79
CA VAL A 130 -27.27 -11.38 13.13
C VAL A 130 -26.09 -11.24 12.17
N VAL A 131 -26.28 -10.61 11.00
CA VAL A 131 -25.17 -10.17 10.14
C VAL A 131 -24.13 -9.52 11.04
N THR A 132 -23.01 -10.20 11.25
CA THR A 132 -22.10 -9.71 12.26
C THR A 132 -21.51 -8.41 11.72
N LYS A 133 -21.41 -7.37 12.55
CA LYS A 133 -20.72 -6.12 12.18
C LYS A 133 -19.32 -6.42 11.61
N GLN A 134 -18.70 -7.49 12.11
CA GLN A 134 -17.46 -8.05 11.60
C GLN A 134 -17.54 -8.47 10.13
N THR A 135 -18.55 -9.24 9.72
CA THR A 135 -18.74 -9.66 8.31
C THR A 135 -18.91 -8.46 7.38
N ARG A 136 -19.74 -7.47 7.75
CA ARG A 136 -19.90 -6.24 6.96
C ARG A 136 -18.61 -5.42 6.89
N TYR A 137 -17.88 -5.33 7.99
CA TYR A 137 -16.58 -4.66 8.04
C TYR A 137 -15.57 -5.33 7.10
N GLN A 138 -15.49 -6.67 7.12
CA GLN A 138 -14.61 -7.45 6.26
C GLN A 138 -14.98 -7.30 4.79
N TYR A 139 -16.28 -7.31 4.48
CA TYR A 139 -16.76 -7.08 3.13
C TYR A 139 -16.42 -5.66 2.63
N ALA A 140 -16.67 -4.63 3.44
CA ALA A 140 -16.30 -3.26 3.11
C ALA A 140 -14.79 -3.11 2.86
N THR A 141 -13.97 -3.80 3.67
CA THR A 141 -12.51 -3.85 3.49
C THR A 141 -12.14 -4.52 2.16
N CYS A 142 -12.81 -5.62 1.80
CA CYS A 142 -12.63 -6.29 0.51
C CYS A 142 -12.97 -5.38 -0.67
N CYS A 143 -14.09 -4.65 -0.57
CA CYS A 143 -14.49 -3.67 -1.59
C CYS A 143 -13.41 -2.60 -1.80
N VAL A 144 -12.92 -2.00 -0.71
CA VAL A 144 -11.89 -0.96 -0.80
C VAL A 144 -10.58 -1.53 -1.36
N ALA A 145 -10.12 -2.69 -0.88
CA ALA A 145 -8.90 -3.32 -1.37
C ALA A 145 -8.98 -3.64 -2.87
N PHE A 146 -10.10 -4.21 -3.33
CA PHE A 146 -10.30 -4.48 -4.75
C PHE A 146 -10.32 -3.20 -5.59
N GLY A 147 -11.02 -2.17 -5.13
CA GLY A 147 -11.10 -0.89 -5.84
C GLY A 147 -9.79 -0.10 -5.86
N ILE A 148 -8.84 -0.39 -4.96
CA ILE A 148 -7.46 0.13 -5.03
C ILE A 148 -6.63 -0.68 -6.02
N TYR A 149 -6.69 -2.01 -5.94
CA TYR A 149 -5.91 -2.91 -6.81
C TYR A 149 -6.29 -2.75 -8.29
N LEU A 150 -7.60 -2.70 -8.56
CA LEU A 150 -8.16 -2.36 -9.85
C LEU A 150 -8.90 -1.02 -9.69
N PRO A 151 -8.27 0.13 -10.03
CA PRO A 151 -8.77 1.47 -9.77
C PRO A 151 -10.27 1.65 -10.11
N SER A 152 -11.12 1.49 -9.09
CA SER A 152 -12.58 1.48 -9.21
C SER A 152 -13.19 2.30 -8.10
N ILE A 153 -13.50 3.55 -8.46
CA ILE A 153 -14.14 4.55 -7.60
C ILE A 153 -15.44 4.02 -6.98
N GLU A 154 -16.27 3.37 -7.79
CA GLU A 154 -17.57 2.83 -7.33
C GLU A 154 -17.42 1.73 -6.28
N GLN A 155 -16.40 0.88 -6.43
CA GLN A 155 -16.15 -0.17 -5.45
C GLN A 155 -15.67 0.41 -4.10
N ILE A 156 -14.79 1.42 -4.14
CA ILE A 156 -14.35 2.11 -2.92
C ILE A 156 -15.54 2.81 -2.24
N ARG A 157 -16.41 3.48 -3.02
CA ARG A 157 -17.64 4.13 -2.52
C ARG A 157 -18.58 3.12 -1.86
N LYS A 158 -18.73 1.92 -2.42
CA LYS A 158 -19.51 0.83 -1.80
C LYS A 158 -18.97 0.48 -0.41
N GLY A 159 -17.65 0.33 -0.27
CA GLY A 159 -17.02 0.08 1.04
C GLY A 159 -17.24 1.21 2.04
N ILE A 160 -17.09 2.47 1.60
CA ILE A 160 -17.36 3.66 2.42
C ILE A 160 -18.79 3.66 2.97
N GLU A 161 -19.77 3.32 2.13
CA GLU A 161 -21.17 3.33 2.55
C GLU A 161 -21.46 2.25 3.60
N ILE A 162 -20.89 1.05 3.44
CA ILE A 162 -21.00 -0.01 4.44
C ILE A 162 -20.37 0.42 5.78
N PHE A 163 -19.18 1.05 5.76
CA PHE A 163 -18.57 1.57 6.99
C PHE A 163 -19.46 2.61 7.68
N LYS A 164 -20.06 3.53 6.92
CA LYS A 164 -21.01 4.52 7.46
C LYS A 164 -22.20 3.86 8.15
N GLN A 165 -22.77 2.82 7.56
CA GLN A 165 -23.89 2.09 8.17
C GLN A 165 -23.47 1.45 9.50
N ILE A 166 -22.29 0.83 9.56
CA ILE A 166 -21.77 0.21 10.79
C ILE A 166 -21.60 1.27 11.91
N ILE A 167 -21.03 2.44 11.61
CA ILE A 167 -20.82 3.48 12.64
C ILE A 167 -22.12 4.15 13.10
N VAL A 168 -23.14 4.23 12.24
CA VAL A 168 -24.47 4.73 12.63
C VAL A 168 -25.14 3.76 13.60
N GLU A 169 -24.98 2.46 13.39
CA GLU A 169 -25.47 1.43 14.30
C GLU A 169 -24.63 1.30 15.58
N ASP A 170 -23.32 1.58 15.50
CA ASP A 170 -22.38 1.42 16.60
C ASP A 170 -21.22 2.41 16.51
N ASP A 171 -21.44 3.57 17.12
CA ASP A 171 -20.46 4.65 17.15
C ASP A 171 -19.15 4.28 17.89
N CYS A 172 -19.15 3.18 18.66
CA CYS A 172 -18.01 2.67 19.41
C CYS A 172 -17.19 1.61 18.64
N TYR A 173 -17.62 1.24 17.43
CA TYR A 173 -16.97 0.25 16.58
C TYR A 173 -15.79 0.86 15.82
N TYR A 174 -14.64 0.92 16.48
CA TYR A 174 -13.45 1.63 16.02
C TYR A 174 -12.90 1.11 14.68
N ASP A 175 -13.01 -0.19 14.39
CA ASP A 175 -12.51 -0.76 13.14
C ASP A 175 -13.22 -0.12 11.93
N ALA A 176 -14.55 0.13 12.00
CA ALA A 176 -15.28 0.81 10.92
C ALA A 176 -14.94 2.30 10.82
N TRP A 177 -14.67 2.99 11.93
CA TRP A 177 -14.19 4.38 11.92
C TRP A 177 -12.83 4.49 11.22
N ILE A 178 -11.88 3.62 11.56
CA ILE A 178 -10.55 3.57 10.92
C ILE A 178 -10.70 3.18 9.44
N GLY A 179 -11.49 2.14 9.14
CA GLY A 179 -11.78 1.70 7.78
C GLY A 179 -12.38 2.80 6.90
N LEU A 180 -13.35 3.56 7.43
CA LEU A 180 -13.94 4.71 6.74
C LEU A 180 -12.90 5.78 6.40
N GLY A 181 -12.05 6.11 7.35
CA GLY A 181 -10.99 7.10 7.17
C GLY A 181 -9.99 6.69 6.09
N ARG A 182 -9.48 5.46 6.17
CA ARG A 182 -8.56 4.89 5.17
C ARG A 182 -9.20 4.81 3.79
N ALA A 183 -10.43 4.33 3.70
CA ALA A 183 -11.18 4.24 2.44
C ALA A 183 -11.36 5.60 1.75
N ARG A 184 -11.58 6.67 2.53
CA ARG A 184 -11.68 8.05 2.00
C ARG A 184 -10.34 8.58 1.47
N ILE A 185 -9.22 8.26 2.14
CA ILE A 185 -7.88 8.60 1.64
C ILE A 185 -7.61 7.84 0.35
N SER A 186 -7.90 6.54 0.30
CA SER A 186 -7.76 5.73 -0.90
C SER A 186 -8.62 6.22 -2.05
N LEU A 187 -9.87 6.61 -1.77
CA LEU A 187 -10.75 7.21 -2.79
C LEU A 187 -10.13 8.47 -3.38
N ALA A 188 -9.68 9.40 -2.53
CA ALA A 188 -9.06 10.65 -2.98
C ALA A 188 -7.81 10.41 -3.83
N LYS A 189 -6.97 9.44 -3.43
CA LYS A 189 -5.79 9.01 -4.19
C LYS A 189 -6.17 8.48 -5.57
N VAL A 190 -7.09 7.51 -5.62
CA VAL A 190 -7.52 6.86 -6.87
C VAL A 190 -8.23 7.83 -7.81
N GLU A 191 -9.11 8.69 -7.29
CA GLU A 191 -9.77 9.75 -8.07
C GLU A 191 -8.71 10.66 -8.74
N ARG A 192 -7.70 11.10 -7.98
CA ARG A 192 -6.61 11.93 -8.49
C ARG A 192 -5.77 11.22 -9.55
N GLU A 193 -5.34 9.99 -9.29
CA GLU A 193 -4.52 9.20 -10.23
C GLU A 193 -5.28 8.94 -11.54
N THR A 194 -6.59 8.70 -11.47
CA THR A 194 -7.45 8.51 -12.64
C THR A 194 -7.60 9.80 -13.46
N THR A 195 -7.81 10.94 -12.79
CA THR A 195 -7.90 12.25 -13.47
C THR A 195 -6.57 12.66 -14.10
N GLN A 196 -5.44 12.43 -13.43
CA GLN A 196 -4.12 12.73 -14.00
C GLN A 196 -3.80 11.89 -15.25
N GLN A 197 -4.34 10.67 -15.35
CA GLN A 197 -4.21 9.86 -16.56
C GLN A 197 -5.11 10.38 -17.70
N SER A 198 -6.31 10.88 -17.40
CA SER A 198 -7.23 11.41 -18.41
C SER A 198 -6.83 12.79 -18.96
N ASP A 199 -6.22 13.65 -18.14
CA ASP A 199 -5.87 15.04 -18.49
C ASP A 199 -4.60 15.15 -19.37
N SER A 200 -4.10 14.03 -19.91
CA SER A 200 -3.00 14.01 -20.88
C SER A 200 -3.43 14.40 -22.31
N SER A 201 -4.71 14.75 -22.52
CA SER A 201 -5.25 15.32 -23.77
C SER A 201 -5.70 16.77 -23.58
N GLU A 202 -5.02 17.68 -24.27
CA GLU A 202 -5.10 19.16 -24.22
C GLU A 202 -6.52 19.77 -24.40
N GLU A 203 -7.10 20.49 -23.43
CA GLU A 203 -8.06 21.61 -23.65
C GLU A 203 -8.02 22.70 -22.51
N GLU A 204 -7.16 23.72 -22.65
CA GLU A 204 -6.63 24.56 -21.53
C GLU A 204 -7.50 25.70 -20.91
N GLU A 205 -8.78 25.92 -21.26
CA GLU A 205 -9.50 27.12 -20.74
C GLU A 205 -10.77 26.87 -19.89
N GLU A 206 -11.52 25.77 -20.07
CA GLU A 206 -12.63 25.41 -19.15
C GLU A 206 -12.13 24.63 -17.91
N GLU A 207 -10.90 24.09 -17.94
CA GLU A 207 -10.31 23.23 -16.91
C GLU A 207 -10.03 23.93 -15.57
N LYS A 208 -9.87 25.25 -15.51
CA LYS A 208 -9.44 25.93 -14.27
C LYS A 208 -10.52 25.97 -13.18
N GLU A 209 -11.78 26.19 -13.54
CA GLU A 209 -12.88 26.20 -12.55
C GLU A 209 -13.24 24.77 -12.09
N GLU A 210 -13.19 23.79 -13.01
CA GLU A 210 -13.43 22.38 -12.68
C GLU A 210 -12.31 21.83 -11.79
N GLN A 211 -11.05 22.16 -12.07
CA GLN A 211 -9.90 21.75 -11.26
C GLN A 211 -9.95 22.33 -9.84
N GLU A 212 -10.30 23.62 -9.67
CA GLU A 212 -10.51 24.23 -8.34
C GLU A 212 -11.67 23.59 -7.55
N SER A 213 -12.75 23.22 -8.23
CA SER A 213 -13.88 22.52 -7.61
C SER A 213 -13.50 21.11 -7.14
N SER A 214 -12.71 20.39 -7.95
CA SER A 214 -12.20 19.04 -7.68
C SER A 214 -11.26 19.01 -6.46
N ILE A 215 -10.35 19.99 -6.36
CA ILE A 215 -9.45 20.14 -5.20
C ILE A 215 -10.23 20.39 -3.91
N ARG A 216 -11.31 21.19 -3.97
CA ARG A 216 -12.13 21.48 -2.78
C ARG A 216 -12.89 20.24 -2.32
N THR A 217 -13.38 19.42 -3.25
CA THR A 217 -14.02 18.14 -2.91
C THR A 217 -13.02 17.15 -2.32
N GLU A 218 -11.81 17.07 -2.87
CA GLU A 218 -10.72 16.23 -2.35
C GLU A 218 -10.30 16.65 -0.93
N GLN A 219 -10.10 17.96 -0.69
CA GLN A 219 -9.79 18.48 0.65
C GLN A 219 -10.91 18.20 1.66
N ASN A 220 -12.16 18.27 1.24
CA ASN A 220 -13.29 17.92 2.09
C ASN A 220 -13.28 16.42 2.43
N SER A 221 -13.07 15.55 1.44
CA SER A 221 -12.92 14.11 1.63
C SER A 221 -11.77 13.78 2.59
N TYR A 222 -10.63 14.48 2.48
CA TYR A 222 -9.52 14.35 3.42
C TYR A 222 -9.88 14.77 4.84
N ASN A 223 -10.51 15.93 5.04
CA ASN A 223 -10.88 16.37 6.40
C ASN A 223 -11.84 15.35 7.04
N LEU A 224 -12.82 14.89 6.26
CA LEU A 224 -13.75 13.84 6.65
C LEU A 224 -13.08 12.48 6.90
N ALA A 225 -11.93 12.21 6.28
CA ALA A 225 -11.12 11.04 6.56
C ALA A 225 -10.40 11.18 7.90
N ILE A 226 -9.73 12.31 8.13
CA ILE A 226 -9.01 12.58 9.39
C ILE A 226 -9.95 12.55 10.59
N ASP A 227 -11.14 13.16 10.49
CA ASP A 227 -12.13 13.12 11.57
C ASP A 227 -12.52 11.67 11.94
N ALA A 228 -12.67 10.81 10.92
CA ALA A 228 -12.99 9.40 11.12
C ALA A 228 -11.82 8.62 11.75
N LEU A 229 -10.61 8.86 11.27
CA LEU A 229 -9.37 8.26 11.80
C LEU A 229 -9.14 8.65 13.26
N ASP A 230 -9.20 9.94 13.58
CA ASP A 230 -8.97 10.45 14.93
C ASP A 230 -9.99 9.88 15.91
N LYS A 231 -11.26 9.76 15.49
CA LYS A 231 -12.29 9.14 16.31
C LYS A 231 -12.04 7.65 16.53
N GLY A 232 -11.78 6.90 15.46
CA GLY A 232 -11.51 5.46 15.55
C GLY A 232 -10.27 5.14 16.39
N LEU A 233 -9.16 5.85 16.13
CA LEU A 233 -7.92 5.71 16.86
C LEU A 233 -8.04 6.13 18.33
N SER A 234 -8.84 7.15 18.65
CA SER A 234 -9.12 7.55 20.03
C SER A 234 -9.86 6.45 20.81
N ILE A 235 -10.88 5.83 20.19
CA ILE A 235 -11.60 4.69 20.79
C ILE A 235 -10.64 3.51 20.97
N LEU A 236 -9.84 3.18 19.95
CA LEU A 236 -8.90 2.07 19.96
C LEU A 236 -7.81 2.24 21.03
N ARG A 237 -7.26 3.45 21.16
CA ARG A 237 -6.24 3.80 22.16
C ARG A 237 -6.65 3.44 23.59
N SER A 238 -7.94 3.59 23.91
CA SER A 238 -8.47 3.24 25.23
C SER A 238 -8.64 1.73 25.47
N LYS A 239 -8.62 0.91 24.41
CA LYS A 239 -8.92 -0.52 24.43
C LYS A 239 -7.67 -1.38 24.28
N ASP A 240 -6.76 -1.02 23.37
CA ASP A 240 -5.59 -1.81 23.00
C ASP A 240 -4.47 -0.88 22.49
N GLU A 241 -3.45 -0.68 23.32
CA GLU A 241 -2.29 0.17 23.03
C GLU A 241 -1.46 -0.38 21.87
N ASP A 242 -1.32 -1.71 21.79
CA ASP A 242 -0.50 -2.35 20.76
C ASP A 242 -1.19 -2.29 19.40
N LYS A 243 -2.51 -2.55 19.37
CA LYS A 243 -3.31 -2.39 18.16
C LYS A 243 -3.39 -0.92 17.74
N TYR A 244 -3.56 0.01 18.68
CA TYR A 244 -3.51 1.46 18.40
C TYR A 244 -2.22 1.87 17.70
N MET A 245 -1.06 1.41 18.20
CA MET A 245 0.23 1.70 17.58
C MET A 245 0.31 1.12 16.17
N SER A 246 -0.09 -0.15 15.97
CA SER A 246 -0.07 -0.78 14.65
C SER A 246 -0.96 -0.06 13.63
N GLU A 247 -2.18 0.32 14.02
CA GLU A 247 -3.11 1.04 13.14
C GLU A 247 -2.62 2.47 12.86
N SER A 248 -2.04 3.16 13.84
CA SER A 248 -1.47 4.50 13.63
C SER A 248 -0.30 4.48 12.63
N ILE A 249 0.53 3.43 12.65
CA ILE A 249 1.61 3.25 11.66
C ILE A 249 1.03 3.05 10.26
N LEU A 250 -0.01 2.21 10.11
CA LEU A 250 -0.66 1.97 8.82
C LEU A 250 -1.34 3.23 8.28
N VAL A 251 -2.05 3.97 9.14
CA VAL A 251 -2.68 5.25 8.76
C VAL A 251 -1.63 6.27 8.31
N ALA A 252 -0.49 6.36 9.01
CA ALA A 252 0.59 7.25 8.61
C ALA A 252 1.23 6.84 7.27
N LYS A 253 1.33 5.53 6.98
CA LYS A 253 1.75 5.02 5.67
C LYS A 253 0.78 5.45 4.58
N ASP A 254 -0.52 5.24 4.76
CA ASP A 254 -1.54 5.62 3.77
C ASP A 254 -1.53 7.13 3.49
N LEU A 255 -1.36 7.95 4.54
CA LEU A 255 -1.23 9.41 4.40
C LEU A 255 0.05 9.81 3.67
N LYS A 256 1.18 9.14 3.94
CA LYS A 256 2.43 9.37 3.20
C LYS A 256 2.23 9.08 1.72
N GLU A 257 1.65 7.92 1.38
CA GLU A 257 1.42 7.54 -0.01
C GLU A 257 0.47 8.51 -0.73
N TYR A 258 -0.60 8.93 -0.06
CA TYR A 258 -1.50 9.95 -0.60
C TYR A 258 -0.80 11.30 -0.79
N ALA A 259 0.01 11.75 0.18
CA ALA A 259 0.81 12.97 0.02
C ALA A 259 1.72 12.91 -1.22
N LEU A 260 2.30 11.75 -1.50
CA LEU A 260 3.18 11.56 -2.66
C LEU A 260 2.43 11.49 -3.99
N SER A 261 1.17 11.05 -4.02
CA SER A 261 0.33 11.15 -5.23
C SER A 261 -0.02 12.60 -5.60
N ILE A 262 0.12 13.54 -4.66
CA ILE A 262 -0.09 14.97 -4.91
C ILE A 262 1.20 15.53 -5.54
N ASN A 263 1.47 15.14 -6.79
CA ASN A 263 2.65 15.54 -7.55
C ASN A 263 2.42 16.87 -8.30
N HIS A 264 2.14 17.96 -7.57
CA HIS A 264 2.00 19.28 -8.19
C HIS A 264 2.43 20.40 -7.25
N SER A 265 3.32 21.27 -7.72
CA SER A 265 3.93 22.39 -6.97
C SER A 265 2.89 23.31 -6.28
N LYS A 266 1.78 23.61 -6.96
CA LYS A 266 0.62 24.35 -6.42
C LYS A 266 0.02 23.78 -5.12
N PHE A 267 0.19 22.49 -4.82
CA PHE A 267 -0.39 21.86 -3.61
C PHE A 267 0.58 21.69 -2.46
N THR A 268 1.74 22.35 -2.50
CA THR A 268 2.77 22.24 -1.45
C THR A 268 2.19 22.38 -0.04
N ASN A 269 1.34 23.36 0.23
CA ASN A 269 0.72 23.56 1.55
C ASN A 269 -0.19 22.39 1.97
N TYR A 270 -0.93 21.82 1.01
CA TYR A 270 -1.82 20.70 1.27
C TYR A 270 -1.03 19.41 1.51
N THR A 271 -0.01 19.13 0.70
CA THR A 271 0.92 18.01 0.91
C THR A 271 1.63 18.12 2.26
N GLN A 272 2.10 19.31 2.63
CA GLN A 272 2.68 19.56 3.96
C GLN A 272 1.68 19.28 5.10
N LYS A 273 0.40 19.67 4.95
CA LYS A 273 -0.63 19.37 5.95
C LYS A 273 -0.80 17.86 6.16
N ILE A 274 -0.82 17.08 5.08
CA ILE A 274 -0.96 15.62 5.13
C ILE A 274 0.26 14.96 5.78
N LEU A 275 1.47 15.35 5.38
CA LEU A 275 2.72 14.82 5.96
C LEU A 275 2.84 15.17 7.45
N ASN A 276 2.48 16.38 7.85
CA ASN A 276 2.43 16.77 9.27
C ASN A 276 1.43 15.91 10.05
N GLN A 277 0.26 15.62 9.49
CA GLN A 277 -0.71 14.74 10.14
C GLN A 277 -0.16 13.31 10.30
N ALA A 278 0.53 12.77 9.28
CA ALA A 278 1.19 11.47 9.39
C ALA A 278 2.27 11.45 10.49
N ILE A 279 3.08 12.51 10.57
CA ILE A 279 4.10 12.68 11.63
C ILE A 279 3.44 12.78 13.01
N ASN A 280 2.32 13.49 13.14
CA ASN A 280 1.59 13.61 14.40
C ASN A 280 1.13 12.24 14.94
N TYR A 281 0.70 11.32 14.07
CA TYR A 281 0.37 9.95 14.52
C TYR A 281 1.59 9.23 15.11
N PHE A 282 2.77 9.34 14.49
CA PHE A 282 4.00 8.79 15.05
C PHE A 282 4.39 9.45 16.37
N GLN A 283 4.28 10.78 16.47
CA GLN A 283 4.58 11.51 17.70
C GLN A 283 3.65 11.11 18.84
N ASN A 284 2.35 11.00 18.57
CA ASN A 284 1.37 10.52 19.55
C ASN A 284 1.69 9.09 20.03
N CYS A 285 2.07 8.19 19.12
CA CYS A 285 2.53 6.86 19.52
C CYS A 285 3.82 6.93 20.36
N TYR A 286 4.80 7.73 19.95
CA TYR A 286 6.08 7.88 20.64
C TYR A 286 5.91 8.42 22.07
N GLU A 287 5.04 9.41 22.26
CA GLU A 287 4.74 9.98 23.58
C GLU A 287 4.10 8.97 24.54
N LEU A 288 3.39 7.98 24.00
CA LEU A 288 2.72 6.93 24.77
C LEU A 288 3.55 5.68 24.96
N ASP A 289 4.55 5.48 24.10
CA ASP A 289 5.35 4.28 24.01
C ASP A 289 6.35 4.16 25.16
N SER A 290 5.82 3.82 26.34
CA SER A 290 6.58 3.56 27.56
C SER A 290 7.65 2.45 27.39
N LYS A 291 7.52 1.62 26.36
CA LYS A 291 8.36 0.43 26.11
C LYS A 291 9.35 0.60 24.96
N LYS A 292 9.39 1.76 24.30
CA LYS A 292 10.22 2.03 23.12
C LYS A 292 9.99 1.02 21.97
N LYS A 293 8.78 0.48 21.86
CA LYS A 293 8.37 -0.43 20.78
C LYS A 293 8.43 0.24 19.41
N LEU A 294 8.09 1.52 19.32
CA LEU A 294 8.13 2.30 18.08
C LEU A 294 9.57 2.45 17.57
N ASP A 295 10.53 2.69 18.48
CA ASP A 295 11.96 2.77 18.15
C ASP A 295 12.55 1.43 17.71
N GLN A 296 11.97 0.32 18.16
CA GLN A 296 12.36 -1.04 17.76
C GLN A 296 11.67 -1.51 16.48
N ASN A 297 10.65 -0.79 16.01
CA ASN A 297 9.92 -1.13 14.80
C ASN A 297 10.56 -0.43 13.59
N ASN A 298 11.49 -1.13 12.93
CA ASN A 298 12.22 -0.63 11.75
C ASN A 298 11.29 -0.14 10.64
N PHE A 299 10.18 -0.83 10.40
CA PHE A 299 9.18 -0.41 9.41
C PHE A 299 8.56 0.94 9.78
N ALA A 300 8.14 1.11 11.03
CA ALA A 300 7.61 2.39 11.51
C ALA A 300 8.65 3.51 11.42
N GLN A 301 9.91 3.24 11.77
CA GLN A 301 11.00 4.21 11.63
C GLN A 301 11.22 4.59 10.15
N GLY A 302 11.10 3.64 9.22
CA GLY A 302 11.24 3.89 7.78
C GLY A 302 10.12 4.79 7.23
N ILE A 303 8.87 4.50 7.61
CA ILE A 303 7.73 5.36 7.22
C ILE A 303 7.87 6.76 7.83
N TRP A 304 8.20 6.85 9.12
CA TRP A 304 8.37 8.14 9.80
C TRP A 304 9.50 8.96 9.19
N GLY A 305 10.66 8.34 8.97
CA GLY A 305 11.80 8.96 8.30
C GLY A 305 11.46 9.43 6.89
N GLY A 306 10.71 8.63 6.12
CA GLY A 306 10.18 9.04 4.82
C GLY A 306 9.30 10.28 4.88
N CYS A 307 8.35 10.35 5.81
CA CYS A 307 7.51 11.54 5.99
C CYS A 307 8.34 12.80 6.29
N LEU A 308 9.35 12.67 7.17
CA LEU A 308 10.25 13.75 7.53
C LEU A 308 11.10 14.21 6.34
N TYR A 309 11.63 13.27 5.54
CA TYR A 309 12.40 13.56 4.33
C TYR A 309 11.56 14.37 3.32
N TYR A 310 10.37 13.89 2.96
CA TYR A 310 9.54 14.59 1.98
C TYR A 310 9.08 15.96 2.50
N LEU A 311 8.83 16.11 3.80
CA LEU A 311 8.52 17.41 4.39
C LEU A 311 9.73 18.36 4.33
N ALA A 312 10.94 17.86 4.59
CA ALA A 312 12.18 18.64 4.45
C ALA A 312 12.39 19.11 3.00
N LYS A 313 12.20 18.21 2.03
CA LYS A 313 12.29 18.50 0.58
C LYS A 313 11.28 19.57 0.13
N LEU A 314 10.06 19.56 0.66
CA LEU A 314 9.09 20.61 0.35
C LEU A 314 9.49 21.97 0.91
N LYS A 315 10.16 21.99 2.07
CA LYS A 315 10.63 23.23 2.71
C LYS A 315 11.91 23.79 2.09
N THR A 316 12.77 22.97 1.50
CA THR A 316 13.95 23.48 0.74
C THR A 316 13.54 24.30 -0.48
N ASN A 317 12.35 24.05 -1.02
CA ASN A 317 11.81 24.77 -2.17
C ASN A 317 11.10 26.08 -1.79
N GLN A 318 11.13 26.49 -0.50
CA GLN A 318 10.48 27.68 0.01
C GLN A 318 11.53 28.73 0.45
N ASP A 319 11.32 29.99 0.07
CA ASP A 319 12.25 31.06 0.38
C ASP A 319 12.17 31.47 1.87
N GLY A 320 13.33 31.48 2.54
CA GLY A 320 13.51 32.10 3.86
C GLY A 320 14.39 31.29 4.82
N ASN A 321 15.22 31.98 5.60
CA ASN A 321 16.16 31.37 6.56
C ASN A 321 15.49 30.45 7.60
N ASP A 322 14.23 30.71 7.96
CA ASP A 322 13.49 29.86 8.89
C ASP A 322 13.16 28.48 8.28
N TYR A 323 12.85 28.43 6.98
CA TYR A 323 12.58 27.17 6.27
C TYR A 323 13.85 26.35 6.06
N GLU A 324 14.99 26.99 5.80
CA GLU A 324 16.29 26.32 5.70
C GLU A 324 16.67 25.64 7.03
N ARG A 325 16.54 26.37 8.15
CA ARG A 325 16.80 25.81 9.49
C ARG A 325 15.87 24.64 9.80
N GLU A 326 14.58 24.80 9.53
CA GLU A 326 13.58 23.76 9.80
C GLU A 326 13.80 22.53 8.91
N SER A 327 14.11 22.73 7.62
CA SER A 327 14.44 21.66 6.69
C SER A 327 15.66 20.87 7.17
N LYS A 328 16.72 21.54 7.65
CA LYS A 328 17.90 20.87 8.21
C LYS A 328 17.57 20.01 9.44
N LEU A 329 16.71 20.49 10.34
CA LEU A 329 16.27 19.71 11.51
C LEU A 329 15.45 18.48 11.11
N LEU A 330 14.51 18.65 10.18
CA LEU A 330 13.69 17.58 9.65
C LEU A 330 14.55 16.54 8.92
N LEU A 331 15.50 16.97 8.10
CA LEU A 331 16.35 16.08 7.32
C LEU A 331 17.29 15.25 8.20
N ASN A 332 17.91 15.86 9.22
CA ASN A 332 18.72 15.11 10.18
C ASN A 332 17.88 14.09 10.95
N SER A 333 16.65 14.45 11.32
CA SER A 333 15.72 13.51 11.96
C SER A 333 15.32 12.38 11.00
N ALA A 334 15.07 12.69 9.72
CA ALA A 334 14.77 11.71 8.69
C ALA A 334 15.89 10.67 8.55
N ILE A 335 17.14 11.13 8.44
CA ILE A 335 18.33 10.28 8.32
C ILE A 335 18.47 9.37 9.56
N GLU A 336 18.28 9.89 10.77
CA GLU A 336 18.34 9.06 12.00
C GLU A 336 17.31 7.92 11.96
N LYS A 337 16.06 8.22 11.57
CA LYS A 337 14.96 7.24 11.52
C LYS A 337 15.19 6.23 10.40
N LEU A 338 15.55 6.67 9.20
CA LEU A 338 15.84 5.80 8.05
C LEU A 338 17.05 4.90 8.29
N SER A 339 18.09 5.37 8.97
CA SER A 339 19.25 4.56 9.35
C SER A 339 18.89 3.41 10.30
N LYS A 340 17.84 3.57 11.13
CA LYS A 340 17.31 2.46 11.95
C LYS A 340 16.56 1.45 11.07
N ALA A 341 15.77 1.93 10.11
CA ALA A 341 15.00 1.11 9.19
C ALA A 341 15.87 0.27 8.22
N TYR A 342 17.06 0.78 7.91
CA TYR A 342 18.04 0.16 7.02
C TYR A 342 18.46 -1.27 7.41
N ASN A 343 18.43 -1.62 8.71
CA ASN A 343 19.05 -2.85 9.20
C ASN A 343 18.18 -4.13 9.13
N ASP A 344 16.85 -4.05 8.97
CA ASP A 344 15.95 -5.21 8.84
C ASP A 344 14.50 -4.72 8.61
N SER A 345 14.06 -4.49 7.37
CA SER A 345 12.69 -4.04 7.09
C SER A 345 12.07 -4.63 5.82
N LEU A 346 10.73 -4.71 5.82
CA LEU A 346 9.89 -5.26 4.73
C LEU A 346 9.83 -4.37 3.47
N GLU A 347 10.52 -3.22 3.47
CA GLU A 347 10.64 -2.28 2.35
C GLU A 347 12.08 -1.71 2.36
N LYS A 348 13.07 -2.58 2.59
CA LYS A 348 14.47 -2.16 2.79
C LYS A 348 14.97 -1.38 1.59
N ASP A 349 14.71 -1.87 0.38
CA ASP A 349 14.99 -1.24 -0.89
C ASP A 349 14.51 0.22 -0.92
N ARG A 350 13.21 0.44 -0.70
CA ARG A 350 12.58 1.76 -0.73
C ARG A 350 13.10 2.69 0.35
N PHE A 351 13.32 2.19 1.58
CA PHE A 351 13.89 3.01 2.64
C PHE A 351 15.36 3.34 2.41
N THR A 352 16.10 2.43 1.76
CA THR A 352 17.51 2.66 1.38
C THR A 352 17.59 3.72 0.28
N GLU A 353 16.68 3.68 -0.70
CA GLU A 353 16.57 4.74 -1.72
C GLU A 353 16.30 6.10 -1.07
N ILE A 354 15.29 6.18 -0.19
CA ILE A 354 14.94 7.44 0.50
C ILE A 354 16.09 7.91 1.39
N LEU A 355 16.82 7.01 2.05
CA LEU A 355 18.01 7.35 2.83
C LEU A 355 19.10 7.96 1.96
N GLY A 356 19.38 7.36 0.80
CA GLY A 356 20.31 7.89 -0.18
C GLY A 356 19.89 9.29 -0.65
N GLN A 357 18.63 9.45 -1.03
CA GLN A 357 18.06 10.74 -1.43
C GLN A 357 18.13 11.79 -0.30
N ALA A 358 17.95 11.39 0.96
CA ALA A 358 18.07 12.28 2.11
C ALA A 358 19.51 12.76 2.31
N TYR A 359 20.50 11.88 2.14
CA TYR A 359 21.91 12.26 2.16
C TYR A 359 22.29 13.17 1.00
N ILE A 360 21.81 12.90 -0.22
CA ILE A 360 22.03 13.81 -1.36
C ILE A 360 21.40 15.17 -1.11
N LEU A 361 20.17 15.25 -0.60
CA LEU A 361 19.56 16.53 -0.22
C LEU A 361 20.36 17.25 0.88
N LYS A 362 21.01 16.51 1.78
CA LYS A 362 21.85 17.11 2.83
C LYS A 362 23.03 17.88 2.23
N THR A 363 23.59 17.42 1.11
CA THR A 363 24.71 18.10 0.42
C THR A 363 24.34 19.51 -0.06
N THR A 364 23.05 19.78 -0.31
CA THR A 364 22.58 21.08 -0.82
C THR A 364 22.24 22.08 0.29
N ILE A 365 22.10 21.62 1.54
CA ILE A 365 21.72 22.45 2.70
C ILE A 365 22.80 22.54 3.77
N GLU A 366 23.85 21.74 3.67
CA GLU A 366 25.00 21.79 4.58
C GLU A 366 26.01 22.82 4.09
N SER A 367 26.71 23.46 5.02
CA SER A 367 27.74 24.46 4.71
C SER A 367 29.16 23.98 5.02
N ASP A 368 29.29 22.91 5.79
CA ASP A 368 30.55 22.30 6.17
C ASP A 368 31.02 21.31 5.09
N GLU A 369 32.14 21.59 4.44
CA GLU A 369 32.63 20.82 3.30
C GLU A 369 32.88 19.34 3.63
N GLU A 370 33.42 19.04 4.82
CA GLU A 370 33.65 17.65 5.25
C GLU A 370 32.32 16.88 5.37
N GLN A 371 31.31 17.49 5.99
CA GLN A 371 29.97 16.89 6.09
C GLN A 371 29.26 16.79 4.72
N ILE A 372 29.49 17.72 3.81
CA ILE A 372 28.96 17.66 2.43
C ILE A 372 29.53 16.43 1.72
N MET A 373 30.86 16.24 1.76
CA MET A 373 31.52 15.11 1.13
C MET A 373 31.08 13.78 1.76
N GLU A 374 31.04 13.70 3.10
CA GLU A 374 30.56 12.49 3.80
C GLU A 374 29.10 12.16 3.45
N ALA A 375 28.23 13.18 3.35
CA ALA A 375 26.85 12.99 2.96
C ALA A 375 26.74 12.54 1.49
N TYR A 376 27.54 13.10 0.59
CA TYR A 376 27.54 12.70 -0.82
C TYR A 376 27.96 11.23 -0.98
N ASP A 377 29.04 10.81 -0.34
CA ASP A 377 29.54 9.43 -0.40
C ASP A 377 28.51 8.44 0.14
N LYS A 378 27.92 8.72 1.31
CA LYS A 378 26.85 7.89 1.90
C LYS A 378 25.59 7.86 1.04
N GLY A 379 25.25 8.99 0.44
CA GLY A 379 24.12 9.10 -0.48
C GLY A 379 24.28 8.18 -1.68
N LEU A 380 25.45 8.23 -2.32
CA LEU A 380 25.79 7.35 -3.44
C LEU A 380 25.79 5.88 -3.06
N GLU A 381 26.39 5.51 -1.92
CA GLU A 381 26.42 4.12 -1.43
C GLU A 381 25.00 3.56 -1.28
N CYS A 382 24.11 4.31 -0.59
CA CYS A 382 22.72 3.89 -0.40
C CYS A 382 21.96 3.78 -1.73
N LEU A 383 22.11 4.75 -2.64
CA LEU A 383 21.39 4.72 -3.92
C LEU A 383 21.84 3.55 -4.80
N LYS A 384 23.13 3.21 -4.79
CA LYS A 384 23.65 2.02 -5.49
C LYS A 384 23.09 0.75 -4.91
N GLU A 385 23.09 0.60 -3.58
CA GLU A 385 22.51 -0.58 -2.94
C GLU A 385 21.00 -0.69 -3.21
N ALA A 386 20.27 0.42 -3.19
CA ALA A 386 18.85 0.44 -3.56
C ALA A 386 18.62 -0.04 -5.00
N TYR A 387 19.49 0.37 -5.93
CA TYR A 387 19.44 -0.06 -7.33
C TYR A 387 19.78 -1.55 -7.50
N GLU A 388 20.71 -2.09 -6.71
CA GLU A 388 21.00 -3.54 -6.69
C GLU A 388 19.77 -4.38 -6.28
N PHE A 389 18.87 -3.83 -5.45
CA PHE A 389 17.61 -4.50 -5.11
C PHE A 389 16.56 -4.44 -6.24
N PHE A 390 16.54 -3.36 -7.03
CA PHE A 390 15.59 -3.16 -8.14
C PHE A 390 16.28 -2.52 -9.36
N PRO A 391 17.00 -3.31 -10.17
CA PRO A 391 17.74 -2.81 -11.33
C PRO A 391 16.86 -2.19 -12.42
N ASP A 392 15.58 -2.55 -12.47
CA ASP A 392 14.63 -2.05 -13.47
C ASP A 392 14.05 -0.66 -13.12
N ASN A 393 14.48 -0.05 -12.01
CA ASN A 393 14.04 1.30 -11.63
C ASN A 393 14.78 2.36 -12.46
N GLU A 394 14.21 2.70 -13.62
CA GLU A 394 14.75 3.69 -14.56
C GLU A 394 15.00 5.06 -13.89
N ASN A 395 14.08 5.53 -13.05
CA ASN A 395 14.23 6.81 -12.35
C ASN A 395 15.47 6.82 -11.44
N LEU A 396 15.72 5.72 -10.73
CA LEU A 396 16.89 5.58 -9.87
C LEU A 396 18.18 5.47 -10.69
N ARG A 397 18.15 4.74 -11.82
CA ARG A 397 19.26 4.69 -12.77
C ARG A 397 19.63 6.07 -13.30
N GLU A 398 18.64 6.83 -13.79
CA GLU A 398 18.84 8.20 -14.28
C GLU A 398 19.43 9.12 -13.20
N GLN A 399 18.96 8.97 -11.95
CA GLN A 399 19.51 9.70 -10.81
C GLN A 399 20.99 9.33 -10.59
N LEU A 400 21.34 8.05 -10.63
CA LEU A 400 22.73 7.58 -10.47
C LEU A 400 23.64 8.05 -11.61
N VAL A 401 23.16 8.06 -12.86
CA VAL A 401 23.87 8.64 -14.02
C VAL A 401 24.10 10.13 -13.81
N THR A 402 23.07 10.87 -13.37
CA THR A 402 23.16 12.31 -13.09
C THR A 402 24.20 12.63 -12.01
N LEU A 403 24.31 11.74 -11.02
CA LEU A 403 25.30 11.84 -9.96
C LEU A 403 26.70 11.34 -10.38
N GLY A 404 26.90 10.87 -11.62
CA GLY A 404 28.18 10.38 -12.13
C GLY A 404 28.58 9.00 -11.58
N ALA A 405 27.62 8.24 -11.04
CA ALA A 405 27.85 6.92 -10.46
C ALA A 405 27.89 5.79 -11.50
N PHE A 406 27.22 6.01 -12.65
CA PHE A 406 27.23 5.12 -13.82
C PHE A 406 27.66 5.91 -15.06
N ASN A 407 28.28 5.22 -16.01
CA ASN A 407 28.57 5.83 -17.31
C ASN A 407 27.30 5.77 -18.16
N SER A 408 26.99 6.84 -18.90
CA SER A 408 25.87 6.85 -19.85
C SER A 408 26.01 5.85 -20.99
N SER A 409 27.12 5.12 -21.06
CA SER A 409 27.47 4.13 -22.08
C SER A 409 27.24 2.68 -21.65
N ASP A 410 26.84 2.40 -20.41
CA ASP A 410 26.54 1.03 -19.93
C ASP A 410 25.21 0.49 -20.52
N GLU A 411 24.73 1.07 -21.63
CA GLU A 411 23.52 0.67 -22.36
C GLU A 411 23.77 -0.47 -23.36
N ASN A 412 25.03 -0.91 -23.57
CA ASN A 412 25.36 -1.80 -24.70
C ASN A 412 26.30 -2.99 -24.39
N GLU A 413 26.60 -3.34 -23.13
CA GLU A 413 27.51 -4.46 -22.87
C GLU A 413 26.83 -5.84 -22.74
N ASP A 414 25.48 -5.92 -22.74
CA ASP A 414 24.75 -7.20 -22.60
C ASP A 414 24.14 -7.75 -23.93
N LEU A 415 24.57 -7.25 -25.10
CA LEU A 415 24.09 -7.75 -26.40
C LEU A 415 25.20 -8.17 -27.39
N GLU A 416 26.45 -8.35 -26.95
CA GLU A 416 27.54 -8.85 -27.80
C GLU A 416 28.13 -10.19 -27.34
N GLU A 417 27.30 -11.13 -26.85
CA GLU A 417 27.70 -12.54 -26.76
C GLU A 417 26.56 -13.43 -27.26
N GLU A 418 26.55 -13.69 -28.58
CA GLU A 418 26.26 -14.97 -29.26
C GLU A 418 25.86 -14.72 -30.73
N GLU A 419 26.31 -15.63 -31.62
CA GLU A 419 26.10 -15.68 -33.10
C GLU A 419 27.14 -14.84 -33.90
N GLU A 420 28.06 -15.37 -34.72
CA GLU A 420 28.10 -16.62 -35.51
C GLU A 420 29.57 -17.07 -35.76
N GLU A 421 29.91 -18.29 -35.34
CA GLU A 421 30.79 -19.17 -36.12
C GLU A 421 29.90 -20.01 -37.05
N GLU A 422 30.40 -20.33 -38.26
CA GLU A 422 29.80 -21.12 -39.37
C GLU A 422 28.96 -20.24 -40.37
N GLU A 423 29.17 -20.15 -41.69
CA GLU A 423 29.74 -21.06 -42.71
C GLU A 423 30.39 -20.31 -43.91
N GLU A 424 31.43 -20.96 -44.46
CA GLU A 424 31.93 -21.09 -45.84
C GLU A 424 31.64 -20.05 -46.96
N ASP A 425 32.74 -19.59 -47.60
CA ASP A 425 33.02 -19.81 -49.04
C ASP A 425 34.54 -19.85 -49.31
#